data_AF-A0A0Q1AM48-F1
#
_entry.id   AF-A0A0Q1AM48-F1
#
_cell.length_a   1.000
_cell.length_b   1.000
_cell.length_c   1.000
_cell.angle_alpha   90.00
_cell.angle_beta   90.00
_cell.angle_gamma   90.00
#
_symmetry.space_group_name_H-M   'P 1'
#
loop_
_entity.id
_entity.type
_entity.pdbx_description
1 polymer ?
#
loop_
_entity_poly.entity_id
_entity_poly.type
_entity_poly.pdbx_seq_one_letter_code
_entity_poly.pdbx_strand_id
1 'polypeptide(L)'
;MIITNDIYDQYGNFIDSRRETDEGVPGNAETIQFNCSPADAGFWDGAAYATTMESPVSEGGEASVLFRASPYIGTNIILIEPPAGIPPRWLSIPGTGTLEPCSITVSIQPNVDTPPYVRADGTSRFYLTYALADHLGNPACNSSVTITTSEAGELYSSRTNSDGQILITYGPRDRTGIITITARSVVNASVSVSREVGFVSMDGCDMLVTASPQVMASHDVCDTLVAEVRAKVMDIKGNPVEGETVEFQIVNCLDDAAQVSPPALQSASAVTNADGYAIVDFVPGTFETDWREAWYTVSGLLHGRQMRPKISNILTDGSGSGRRGNRIF
;
A
#
# COMPACT_ATOMS: atom_id res chain seq x y z
N MET A 1 7.07 -17.58 -39.43
CA MET A 1 6.04 -17.19 -40.43
C MET A 1 6.75 -16.88 -41.74
N ILE A 2 6.14 -17.16 -42.90
CA ILE A 2 6.71 -16.79 -44.19
C ILE A 2 6.03 -15.51 -44.67
N ILE A 3 6.81 -14.57 -45.19
CA ILE A 3 6.32 -13.36 -45.84
C ILE A 3 6.70 -13.46 -47.31
N THR A 4 5.71 -13.33 -48.18
CA THR A 4 5.87 -13.43 -49.63
C THR A 4 5.38 -12.15 -50.27
N ASN A 5 6.14 -11.65 -51.24
CA ASN A 5 5.78 -10.50 -52.05
C ASN A 5 5.85 -10.88 -53.53
N ASP A 6 4.74 -10.67 -54.24
CA ASP A 6 4.66 -10.86 -55.68
C ASP A 6 4.96 -9.52 -56.35
N ILE A 7 5.89 -9.51 -57.30
CA ILE A 7 6.25 -8.30 -58.04
C ILE A 7 5.62 -8.33 -59.42
N TYR A 8 4.90 -7.25 -59.73
CA TYR A 8 4.30 -7.03 -61.05
C TYR A 8 4.79 -5.72 -61.66
N ASP A 9 4.94 -5.71 -62.98
CA ASP A 9 5.13 -4.48 -63.74
C ASP A 9 3.81 -3.68 -63.85
N GLN A 10 3.88 -2.49 -64.47
CA GLN A 10 2.72 -1.62 -64.67
C GLN A 10 1.63 -2.22 -65.59
N TYR A 11 1.93 -3.32 -66.28
CA TYR A 11 1.02 -4.02 -67.18
C TYR A 11 0.46 -5.32 -66.57
N GLY A 12 0.86 -5.64 -65.33
CA GLY A 12 0.41 -6.83 -64.60
C GLY A 12 1.19 -8.11 -64.92
N ASN A 13 2.37 -8.00 -65.54
CA ASN A 13 3.25 -9.15 -65.76
C ASN A 13 4.15 -9.38 -64.55
N PHE A 14 4.47 -10.64 -64.24
CA PHE A 14 5.45 -10.97 -63.19
C PHE A 14 6.84 -10.48 -63.57
N ILE A 15 7.53 -9.89 -62.59
CA ILE A 15 8.98 -9.67 -62.66
C ILE A 15 9.65 -10.87 -62.01
N ASP A 16 10.36 -11.67 -62.80
CA ASP A 16 10.97 -12.94 -62.38
C ASP A 16 12.45 -13.04 -62.76
N SER A 17 13.14 -14.03 -62.20
CA SER A 17 14.59 -14.23 -62.39
C SER A 17 14.97 -15.10 -63.61
N ARG A 18 14.05 -15.40 -64.53
CA ARG A 18 14.31 -16.34 -65.64
C ARG A 18 15.25 -15.73 -66.67
N ARG A 19 15.13 -14.43 -66.92
CA ARG A 19 16.01 -13.72 -67.85
C ARG A 19 17.47 -13.82 -67.43
N GLU A 20 17.75 -13.64 -66.15
CA GLU A 20 19.09 -13.66 -65.57
C GLU A 20 19.71 -15.07 -65.67
N THR A 21 18.87 -16.09 -65.59
CA THR A 21 19.26 -17.49 -65.77
C THR A 21 19.59 -17.77 -67.24
N ASP A 22 18.76 -17.29 -68.18
CA ASP A 22 18.96 -17.44 -69.62
C ASP A 22 20.16 -16.64 -70.16
N GLU A 23 20.43 -15.47 -69.58
CA GLU A 23 21.57 -14.60 -69.92
C GLU A 23 22.88 -15.00 -69.19
N GLY A 24 22.85 -16.03 -68.34
CA GLY A 24 24.04 -16.53 -67.63
C GLY A 24 24.55 -15.61 -66.51
N VAL A 25 23.67 -14.77 -65.95
CA VAL A 25 23.95 -13.82 -64.87
C VAL A 25 23.05 -14.05 -63.63
N PRO A 26 23.01 -15.27 -63.06
CA PRO A 26 22.01 -15.69 -62.05
C PRO A 26 22.07 -14.97 -60.68
N GLY A 27 22.86 -13.92 -60.53
CA GLY A 27 22.93 -13.07 -59.33
C GLY A 27 22.37 -11.66 -59.51
N ASN A 28 21.84 -11.33 -60.69
CA ASN A 28 21.36 -9.98 -61.02
C ASN A 28 19.83 -9.83 -60.95
N ALA A 29 19.12 -10.81 -60.41
CA ALA A 29 17.68 -10.73 -60.26
C ALA A 29 17.30 -9.56 -59.34
N GLU A 30 16.15 -8.93 -59.59
CA GLU A 30 15.65 -7.86 -58.73
C GLU A 30 15.51 -8.34 -57.28
N THR A 31 15.97 -7.53 -56.34
CA THR A 31 15.90 -7.83 -54.91
C THR A 31 14.91 -6.92 -54.21
N ILE A 32 14.25 -7.45 -53.18
CA ILE A 32 13.48 -6.67 -52.20
C ILE A 32 14.25 -6.66 -50.90
N GLN A 33 14.40 -5.48 -50.31
CA GLN A 33 14.93 -5.30 -48.97
C GLN A 33 13.81 -5.34 -47.94
N PHE A 34 14.01 -6.10 -46.88
CA PHE A 34 13.12 -6.22 -45.73
C PHE A 34 13.85 -5.71 -44.49
N ASN A 35 13.21 -4.81 -43.74
CA ASN A 35 13.68 -4.36 -42.44
C ASN A 35 12.60 -4.62 -41.39
N CYS A 36 12.97 -5.05 -40.19
CA CYS A 36 12.01 -5.28 -39.11
C CYS A 36 12.37 -4.61 -37.79
N SER A 37 11.34 -4.39 -36.98
CA SER A 37 11.39 -3.94 -35.60
C SER A 37 10.34 -4.71 -34.79
N PRO A 38 10.55 -4.98 -33.49
CA PRO A 38 11.72 -4.64 -32.65
C PRO A 38 12.95 -5.54 -32.91
N ALA A 39 14.09 -5.21 -32.29
CA ALA A 39 15.41 -5.80 -32.58
C ALA A 39 15.55 -7.31 -32.23
N ASP A 40 14.61 -7.84 -31.45
CA ASP A 40 14.50 -9.24 -31.05
C ASP A 40 13.61 -10.06 -32.01
N ALA A 41 12.91 -9.39 -32.93
CA ALA A 41 12.36 -9.99 -34.14
C ALA A 41 13.44 -10.08 -35.24
N GLY A 42 13.25 -10.96 -36.23
CA GLY A 42 14.21 -11.06 -37.32
C GLY A 42 13.83 -12.00 -38.45
N PHE A 43 14.57 -11.88 -39.54
CA PHE A 43 14.51 -12.74 -40.72
C PHE A 43 15.62 -13.79 -40.67
N TRP A 44 15.31 -15.01 -41.05
CA TRP A 44 16.28 -16.11 -41.07
C TRP A 44 17.16 -16.06 -42.33
N ASP A 45 18.47 -15.91 -42.15
CA ASP A 45 19.45 -15.83 -43.24
C ASP A 45 20.10 -17.19 -43.60
N GLY A 46 19.69 -18.27 -42.92
CA GLY A 46 20.31 -19.61 -43.05
C GLY A 46 21.17 -20.01 -41.85
N ALA A 47 21.60 -19.06 -41.01
CA ALA A 47 22.42 -19.29 -39.83
C ALA A 47 21.90 -18.57 -38.57
N ALA A 48 21.40 -17.35 -38.72
CA ALA A 48 20.93 -16.48 -37.65
C ALA A 48 19.69 -15.69 -38.06
N TYR A 49 19.14 -14.95 -37.10
CA TYR A 49 18.07 -13.99 -37.35
C TYR A 49 18.66 -12.58 -37.46
N ALA A 50 18.40 -11.91 -38.57
CA ALA A 50 18.84 -10.55 -38.86
C ALA A 50 17.65 -9.58 -38.95
N THR A 51 17.85 -8.32 -38.57
CA THR A 51 16.80 -7.28 -38.67
C THR A 51 16.63 -6.72 -40.08
N THR A 52 17.59 -7.02 -40.96
CA THR A 52 17.59 -6.61 -42.36
C THR A 52 17.90 -7.84 -43.22
N MET A 53 17.17 -8.02 -44.31
CA MET A 53 17.43 -9.09 -45.26
C MET A 53 17.06 -8.66 -46.67
N GLU A 54 17.85 -9.09 -47.64
CA GLU A 54 17.51 -8.96 -49.06
C GLU A 54 17.08 -10.33 -49.59
N SER A 55 15.98 -10.36 -50.33
CA SER A 55 15.53 -11.55 -51.04
C SER A 55 15.46 -11.25 -52.54
N PRO A 56 16.12 -12.02 -53.40
CA PRO A 56 15.88 -11.95 -54.84
C PRO A 56 14.47 -12.46 -55.17
N VAL A 57 13.93 -12.01 -56.29
CA VAL A 57 12.76 -12.62 -56.91
C VAL A 57 13.11 -14.01 -57.42
N SER A 58 12.17 -14.94 -57.27
CA SER A 58 12.25 -16.28 -57.84
C SER A 58 11.79 -16.31 -59.29
N GLU A 59 11.91 -17.47 -59.95
CA GLU A 59 11.36 -17.72 -61.30
C GLU A 59 9.83 -17.56 -61.37
N GLY A 60 9.15 -17.63 -60.22
CA GLY A 60 7.71 -17.37 -60.10
C GLY A 60 7.34 -15.90 -59.85
N GLY A 61 8.32 -15.00 -59.76
CA GLY A 61 8.13 -13.59 -59.45
C GLY A 61 7.86 -13.28 -57.97
N GLU A 62 8.15 -14.24 -57.10
CA GLU A 62 7.96 -14.14 -55.66
C GLU A 62 9.30 -13.87 -54.95
N ALA A 63 9.32 -12.92 -54.04
CA ALA A 63 10.38 -12.76 -53.04
C ALA A 63 9.85 -13.20 -51.67
N SER A 64 10.50 -14.19 -51.05
CA SER A 64 10.01 -14.81 -49.81
C SER A 64 11.07 -14.83 -48.71
N VAL A 65 10.65 -14.47 -47.50
CA VAL A 65 11.51 -14.43 -46.32
C VAL A 65 10.87 -15.17 -45.14
N LEU A 66 11.68 -15.92 -44.38
CA LEU A 66 11.23 -16.54 -43.14
C LEU A 66 11.42 -15.56 -41.98
N PHE A 67 10.32 -15.15 -41.36
CA PHE A 67 10.29 -14.18 -40.26
C PHE A 67 9.92 -14.83 -38.92
N ARG A 68 10.64 -14.44 -37.87
CA ARG A 68 10.32 -14.73 -36.46
C ARG A 68 9.95 -13.44 -35.76
N ALA A 69 8.72 -13.40 -35.23
CA ALA A 69 8.25 -12.30 -34.41
C ALA A 69 8.98 -12.25 -33.06
N SER A 70 8.99 -11.06 -32.46
CA SER A 70 9.46 -10.84 -31.09
C SER A 70 8.74 -11.78 -30.10
N PRO A 71 9.47 -12.36 -29.13
CA PRO A 71 8.87 -13.08 -28.01
C PRO A 71 8.14 -12.17 -27.02
N TYR A 72 8.31 -10.84 -27.11
CA TYR A 72 7.63 -9.88 -26.25
C TYR A 72 6.37 -9.34 -26.91
N ILE A 73 5.38 -8.98 -26.08
CA ILE A 73 4.19 -8.29 -26.59
C ILE A 73 4.55 -6.93 -27.17
N GLY A 74 3.88 -6.61 -28.27
CA GLY A 74 4.16 -5.42 -29.05
C GLY A 74 3.91 -5.67 -30.53
N THR A 75 3.81 -4.59 -31.29
CA THR A 75 3.64 -4.70 -32.74
C THR A 75 4.99 -4.93 -33.38
N ASN A 76 5.10 -6.04 -34.12
CA ASN A 76 6.21 -6.27 -35.02
C ASN A 76 5.93 -5.49 -36.31
N ILE A 77 6.84 -4.63 -36.71
CA ILE A 77 6.71 -3.78 -37.89
C ILE A 77 7.75 -4.24 -38.89
N ILE A 78 7.31 -4.44 -40.13
CA ILE A 78 8.17 -4.84 -41.24
C ILE A 78 8.03 -3.79 -42.34
N LEU A 79 9.15 -3.18 -42.70
CA LEU A 79 9.28 -2.29 -43.83
C LEU A 79 9.80 -3.10 -45.02
N ILE A 80 9.03 -3.08 -46.10
CA ILE A 80 9.34 -3.71 -47.37
C ILE A 80 9.75 -2.59 -48.32
N GLU A 81 10.98 -2.63 -48.78
CA GLU A 81 11.60 -1.64 -49.68
C GLU A 81 11.91 -2.32 -51.01
N PRO A 82 11.03 -2.15 -52.01
CA PRO A 82 11.29 -2.68 -53.35
C PRO A 82 12.35 -1.84 -54.08
N PRO A 83 12.78 -2.27 -55.29
CA PRO A 83 13.73 -1.54 -56.11
C PRO A 83 13.33 -0.07 -56.37
N ALA A 84 14.33 0.75 -56.69
CA ALA A 84 14.15 2.19 -56.89
C ALA A 84 12.99 2.52 -57.85
N GLY A 85 12.13 3.45 -57.43
CA GLY A 85 10.95 3.88 -58.20
C GLY A 85 9.63 3.29 -57.69
N ILE A 86 9.66 2.32 -56.78
CA ILE A 86 8.46 1.78 -56.11
C ILE A 86 8.41 2.26 -54.65
N PRO A 87 7.29 2.83 -54.18
CA PRO A 87 7.16 3.26 -52.80
C PRO A 87 7.25 2.08 -51.81
N PRO A 88 7.89 2.27 -50.63
CA PRO A 88 7.97 1.22 -49.62
C PRO A 88 6.61 0.94 -48.97
N ARG A 89 6.46 -0.26 -48.39
CA ARG A 89 5.24 -0.69 -47.70
C ARG A 89 5.53 -1.18 -46.28
N TRP A 90 4.53 -1.03 -45.42
CA TRP A 90 4.60 -1.43 -44.02
C TRP A 90 3.65 -2.59 -43.78
N LEU A 91 4.13 -3.62 -43.08
CA LEU A 91 3.32 -4.71 -42.55
C LEU A 91 3.42 -4.68 -41.03
N SER A 92 2.27 -4.73 -40.35
CA SER A 92 2.20 -4.75 -38.89
C SER A 92 1.62 -6.08 -38.41
N ILE A 93 2.34 -6.76 -37.53
CA ILE A 93 1.95 -8.04 -36.95
C ILE A 93 1.84 -7.85 -35.43
N PRO A 94 0.62 -7.79 -34.87
CA PRO A 94 0.44 -7.59 -33.43
C PRO A 94 0.85 -8.85 -32.65
N GLY A 95 1.80 -8.72 -31.73
CA GLY A 95 2.08 -9.73 -30.71
C GLY A 95 1.03 -9.64 -29.59
N THR A 96 0.35 -10.74 -29.31
CA THR A 96 -0.70 -10.78 -28.26
C THR A 96 -0.23 -11.53 -27.02
N GLY A 97 -0.49 -10.97 -25.84
CA GLY A 97 -0.12 -11.55 -24.55
C GLY A 97 -1.15 -12.56 -24.04
N THR A 98 -1.72 -13.38 -24.92
CA THR A 98 -2.75 -14.37 -24.56
C THR A 98 -2.18 -15.64 -23.95
N LEU A 99 -0.89 -15.62 -23.59
CA LEU A 99 -0.16 -16.76 -23.05
C LEU A 99 -0.57 -17.07 -21.60
N GLU A 100 -0.36 -18.33 -21.23
CA GLU A 100 -0.65 -18.84 -19.88
C GLU A 100 0.13 -18.04 -18.82
N PRO A 101 -0.52 -17.53 -17.77
CA PRO A 101 0.17 -16.86 -16.67
C PRO A 101 1.11 -17.84 -15.96
N CYS A 102 2.33 -17.37 -15.68
CA CYS A 102 3.29 -18.07 -14.83
C CYS A 102 3.50 -17.37 -13.48
N SER A 103 3.14 -16.10 -13.36
CA SER A 103 3.33 -15.30 -12.16
C SER A 103 2.13 -14.38 -11.91
N ILE A 104 1.92 -14.06 -10.64
CA ILE A 104 0.96 -13.07 -10.18
C ILE A 104 1.58 -12.26 -9.05
N THR A 105 1.51 -10.95 -9.15
CA THR A 105 1.94 -10.01 -8.11
C THR A 105 0.76 -9.12 -7.69
N VAL A 106 0.85 -8.52 -6.51
CA VAL A 106 -0.19 -7.64 -5.99
C VAL A 106 0.44 -6.42 -5.32
N SER A 107 -0.13 -5.25 -5.62
CA SER A 107 0.10 -4.00 -4.92
C SER A 107 -1.16 -3.61 -4.16
N ILE A 108 -1.02 -3.19 -2.91
CA ILE A 108 -2.15 -2.85 -2.02
C ILE A 108 -2.01 -1.38 -1.64
N GLN A 109 -3.11 -0.65 -1.68
CA GLN A 109 -3.21 0.73 -1.18
C GLN A 109 -4.41 0.89 -0.26
N PRO A 110 -4.28 1.58 0.89
CA PRO A 110 -3.04 2.11 1.46
C PRO A 110 -2.08 1.00 1.94
N ASN A 111 -0.77 1.30 1.99
CA ASN A 111 0.30 0.39 2.45
C ASN A 111 1.08 1.03 3.62
N VAL A 112 0.35 1.41 4.67
CA VAL A 112 0.89 2.19 5.80
C VAL A 112 1.65 1.35 6.84
N ASP A 113 1.47 0.02 6.83
CA ASP A 113 2.03 -0.91 7.82
C ASP A 113 2.05 -2.34 7.26
N THR A 114 2.59 -3.31 8.00
CA THR A 114 2.62 -4.73 7.62
C THR A 114 1.95 -5.60 8.70
N PRO A 115 0.75 -6.17 8.44
CA PRO A 115 -0.05 -6.01 7.23
C PRO A 115 -0.63 -4.60 7.07
N PRO A 116 -0.95 -4.15 5.85
CA PRO A 116 -1.61 -2.88 5.62
C PRO A 116 -2.95 -2.81 6.34
N TYR A 117 -3.32 -1.65 6.88
CA TYR A 117 -4.59 -1.48 7.58
C TYR A 117 -5.39 -0.25 7.11
N VAL A 118 -6.69 -0.30 7.33
CA VAL A 118 -7.63 0.84 7.26
C VAL A 118 -8.58 0.83 8.45
N ARG A 119 -9.32 1.92 8.66
CA ARG A 119 -10.32 2.01 9.73
C ARG A 119 -11.51 1.08 9.45
N ALA A 120 -12.02 0.44 10.50
CA ALA A 120 -13.26 -0.33 10.47
C ALA A 120 -14.50 0.56 10.63
N ASP A 121 -14.71 1.54 9.75
CA ASP A 121 -15.77 2.57 9.85
C ASP A 121 -16.96 2.35 8.90
N GLY A 122 -16.99 1.23 8.17
CA GLY A 122 -18.01 0.98 7.14
C GLY A 122 -17.87 1.83 5.87
N THR A 123 -16.77 2.59 5.71
CA THR A 123 -16.50 3.44 4.54
C THR A 123 -15.12 3.24 3.91
N SER A 124 -14.10 2.99 4.72
CA SER A 124 -12.70 2.84 4.34
C SER A 124 -12.44 1.54 3.56
N ARG A 125 -11.53 1.59 2.56
CA ARG A 125 -11.33 0.49 1.59
C ARG A 125 -9.86 0.31 1.22
N PHE A 126 -9.56 -0.89 0.75
CA PHE A 126 -8.31 -1.20 0.05
C PHE A 126 -8.51 -1.20 -1.46
N TYR A 127 -7.45 -0.82 -2.17
CA TYR A 127 -7.32 -0.95 -3.62
C TYR A 127 -6.18 -1.94 -3.90
N LEU A 128 -6.52 -3.06 -4.51
CA LEU A 128 -5.60 -4.15 -4.83
C LEU A 128 -5.41 -4.21 -6.33
N THR A 129 -4.21 -3.92 -6.80
CA THR A 129 -3.83 -4.07 -8.20
C THR A 129 -3.04 -5.36 -8.36
N TYR A 130 -3.64 -6.34 -9.03
CA TYR A 130 -2.98 -7.57 -9.42
C TYR A 130 -2.37 -7.42 -10.81
N ALA A 131 -1.17 -7.96 -11.01
CA ALA A 131 -0.51 -8.04 -12.31
C ALA A 131 -0.08 -9.49 -12.59
N LEU A 132 -0.48 -10.01 -13.75
CA LEU A 132 -0.17 -11.36 -14.20
C LEU A 132 0.76 -11.30 -15.40
N ALA A 133 1.79 -12.15 -15.39
CA ALA A 133 2.73 -12.27 -16.49
C ALA A 133 2.99 -13.73 -16.86
N ASP A 134 3.33 -13.95 -18.13
CA ASP A 134 3.78 -15.24 -18.66
C ASP A 134 5.24 -15.55 -18.24
N HIS A 135 5.75 -16.69 -18.71
CA HIS A 135 7.12 -17.14 -18.44
C HIS A 135 8.23 -16.25 -19.00
N LEU A 136 7.92 -15.36 -19.94
CA LEU A 136 8.84 -14.39 -20.54
C LEU A 136 8.69 -13.00 -19.91
N GLY A 137 7.77 -12.84 -18.95
CA GLY A 137 7.48 -11.57 -18.30
C GLY A 137 6.51 -10.69 -19.08
N ASN A 138 5.89 -11.19 -20.16
CA ASN A 138 4.84 -10.45 -20.84
C ASN A 138 3.57 -10.44 -20.02
N PRO A 139 2.85 -9.32 -19.96
CA PRO A 139 1.46 -9.27 -19.52
C PRO A 139 0.60 -10.40 -20.06
N ALA A 140 -0.04 -11.15 -19.15
CA ALA A 140 -1.01 -12.17 -19.51
C ALA A 140 -2.40 -11.51 -19.66
N CYS A 141 -2.71 -11.03 -20.86
CA CYS A 141 -3.93 -10.30 -21.19
C CYS A 141 -5.18 -11.21 -21.22
N ASN A 142 -6.35 -10.66 -20.86
CA ASN A 142 -7.64 -11.37 -20.90
C ASN A 142 -7.65 -12.70 -20.10
N SER A 143 -6.74 -12.84 -19.13
CA SER A 143 -6.61 -14.00 -18.27
C SER A 143 -7.58 -13.93 -17.12
N SER A 144 -8.29 -15.03 -16.84
CA SER A 144 -9.29 -15.10 -15.78
C SER A 144 -8.63 -15.34 -14.42
N VAL A 145 -9.02 -14.54 -13.43
CA VAL A 145 -8.53 -14.59 -12.05
C VAL A 145 -9.71 -14.71 -11.10
N THR A 146 -9.59 -15.62 -10.15
CA THR A 146 -10.53 -15.77 -9.03
C THR A 146 -9.88 -15.21 -7.77
N ILE A 147 -10.62 -14.36 -7.07
CA ILE A 147 -10.21 -13.79 -5.79
C ILE A 147 -11.16 -14.30 -4.71
N THR A 148 -10.59 -14.86 -3.66
CA THR A 148 -11.29 -15.34 -2.47
C THR A 148 -10.72 -14.65 -1.25
N THR A 149 -11.52 -14.53 -0.20
CA THR A 149 -11.03 -14.06 1.10
C THR A 149 -11.14 -15.16 2.15
N SER A 150 -10.54 -14.95 3.31
CA SER A 150 -10.68 -15.82 4.49
C SER A 150 -12.11 -15.84 5.05
N GLU A 151 -13.00 -15.00 4.54
CA GLU A 151 -14.39 -14.90 4.97
C GLU A 151 -15.30 -15.70 4.04
N ALA A 152 -16.24 -16.41 4.64
CA ALA A 152 -17.10 -17.31 3.89
C ALA A 152 -18.01 -16.53 2.93
N GLY A 153 -18.03 -16.94 1.65
CA GLY A 153 -18.95 -16.43 0.65
C GLY A 153 -18.45 -15.25 -0.18
N GLU A 154 -17.25 -14.72 0.08
CA GLU A 154 -16.65 -13.67 -0.73
C GLU A 154 -15.82 -14.26 -1.88
N LEU A 155 -16.42 -14.26 -3.08
CA LEU A 155 -15.81 -14.74 -4.32
C LEU A 155 -15.96 -13.69 -5.41
N TYR A 156 -14.85 -13.27 -5.99
CA TYR A 156 -14.81 -12.36 -7.13
C TYR A 156 -14.12 -13.03 -8.31
N SER A 157 -14.62 -12.82 -9.51
CA SER A 157 -13.97 -13.25 -10.74
C SER A 157 -13.83 -12.06 -11.67
N SER A 158 -12.64 -11.87 -12.22
CA SER A 158 -12.39 -10.82 -13.21
C SER A 158 -11.36 -11.29 -14.23
N ARG A 159 -11.16 -10.49 -15.28
CA ARG A 159 -10.17 -10.73 -16.32
C ARG A 159 -9.18 -9.58 -16.40
N THR A 160 -7.93 -9.91 -16.69
CA THR A 160 -6.88 -8.91 -16.89
C THR A 160 -7.13 -8.07 -18.13
N ASN A 161 -6.73 -6.80 -18.07
CA ASN A 161 -6.71 -5.88 -19.22
C ASN A 161 -5.55 -6.19 -20.19
N SER A 162 -5.31 -5.31 -21.17
CA SER A 162 -4.17 -5.43 -22.12
C SER A 162 -2.80 -5.41 -21.45
N ASP A 163 -2.70 -4.85 -20.25
CA ASP A 163 -1.45 -4.77 -19.47
C ASP A 163 -1.33 -5.90 -18.45
N GLY A 164 -2.20 -6.92 -18.52
CA GLY A 164 -2.15 -8.06 -17.62
C GLY A 164 -2.60 -7.72 -16.20
N GLN A 165 -3.34 -6.63 -16.01
CA GLN A 165 -3.69 -6.09 -14.70
C GLN A 165 -5.18 -6.17 -14.38
N ILE A 166 -5.49 -6.25 -13.09
CA ILE A 166 -6.84 -6.15 -12.53
C ILE A 166 -6.78 -5.27 -11.28
N LEU A 167 -7.67 -4.27 -11.21
CA LEU A 167 -7.90 -3.49 -10.00
C LEU A 167 -9.15 -4.02 -9.29
N ILE A 168 -9.02 -4.30 -7.99
CA ILE A 168 -10.11 -4.73 -7.11
C ILE A 168 -10.18 -3.76 -5.94
N THR A 169 -11.39 -3.37 -5.58
CA THR A 169 -11.65 -2.65 -4.34
C THR A 169 -12.17 -3.63 -3.30
N TYR A 170 -11.55 -3.66 -2.12
CA TYR A 170 -11.95 -4.53 -1.02
C TYR A 170 -12.37 -3.73 0.22
N GLY A 171 -13.42 -4.20 0.89
CA GLY A 171 -14.16 -3.43 1.89
C GLY A 171 -15.33 -2.63 1.26
N PRO A 172 -15.99 -1.76 2.03
CA PRO A 172 -15.64 -1.37 3.39
C PRO A 172 -16.14 -2.37 4.45
N ARG A 173 -15.67 -2.21 5.69
CA ARG A 173 -16.09 -3.03 6.84
C ARG A 173 -16.26 -2.17 8.09
N ASP A 174 -17.20 -2.56 8.95
CA ASP A 174 -17.53 -1.98 10.25
C ASP A 174 -17.03 -2.85 11.43
N ARG A 175 -16.38 -3.97 11.13
CA ARG A 175 -15.82 -4.91 12.11
C ARG A 175 -14.31 -4.97 11.97
N THR A 176 -13.64 -4.99 13.12
CA THR A 176 -12.19 -5.16 13.19
C THR A 176 -11.79 -6.61 12.90
N GLY A 177 -10.60 -6.79 12.34
CA GLY A 177 -10.06 -8.11 12.02
C GLY A 177 -9.02 -8.08 10.90
N ILE A 178 -8.27 -9.18 10.78
CA ILE A 178 -7.33 -9.42 9.69
C ILE A 178 -7.99 -10.34 8.68
N ILE A 179 -7.94 -9.97 7.40
CA ILE A 179 -8.50 -10.73 6.29
C ILE A 179 -7.36 -11.13 5.35
N THR A 180 -7.28 -12.42 5.05
CA THR A 180 -6.42 -12.93 3.98
C THR A 180 -7.17 -12.87 2.66
N ILE A 181 -6.61 -12.20 1.65
CA ILE A 181 -7.12 -12.14 0.29
C ILE A 181 -6.20 -12.96 -0.60
N THR A 182 -6.76 -13.92 -1.31
CA THR A 182 -6.04 -14.82 -2.21
C THR A 182 -6.55 -14.61 -3.63
N ALA A 183 -5.66 -14.25 -4.55
CA ALA A 183 -5.93 -14.24 -5.98
C ALA A 183 -5.28 -15.46 -6.62
N ARG A 184 -6.00 -16.13 -7.51
CA ARG A 184 -5.58 -17.34 -8.20
C ARG A 184 -5.95 -17.27 -9.68
N SER A 185 -5.00 -17.60 -10.55
CA SER A 185 -5.28 -17.74 -11.98
C SER A 185 -6.18 -18.97 -12.21
N VAL A 186 -7.20 -18.79 -13.05
CA VAL A 186 -8.09 -19.89 -13.46
C VAL A 186 -7.43 -20.74 -14.54
N VAL A 187 -6.61 -20.13 -15.39
CA VAL A 187 -5.90 -20.81 -16.49
C VAL A 187 -4.80 -21.70 -15.93
N ASN A 188 -4.01 -21.16 -14.99
CA ASN A 188 -2.96 -21.90 -14.30
C ASN A 188 -3.18 -21.84 -12.79
N ALA A 189 -3.83 -22.88 -12.27
CA ALA A 189 -4.21 -22.94 -10.87
C ALA A 189 -3.01 -23.02 -9.89
N SER A 190 -1.78 -23.24 -10.37
CA SER A 190 -0.58 -23.15 -9.53
C SER A 190 -0.16 -21.70 -9.24
N VAL A 191 -0.59 -20.76 -10.09
CA VAL A 191 -0.27 -19.34 -9.97
C VAL A 191 -1.28 -18.66 -9.04
N SER A 192 -0.82 -18.33 -7.85
CA SER A 192 -1.62 -17.65 -6.83
C SER A 192 -0.77 -16.74 -5.94
N VAL A 193 -1.39 -15.73 -5.36
CA VAL A 193 -0.79 -14.85 -4.35
C VAL A 193 -1.78 -14.59 -3.23
N SER A 194 -1.29 -14.61 -2.00
CA SER A 194 -2.07 -14.30 -0.80
C SER A 194 -1.44 -13.12 -0.05
N ARG A 195 -2.28 -12.22 0.43
CA ARG A 195 -1.89 -11.08 1.28
C ARG A 195 -2.90 -10.86 2.38
N GLU A 196 -2.42 -10.36 3.51
CA GLU A 196 -3.26 -9.98 4.64
C GLU A 196 -3.51 -8.48 4.61
N VAL A 197 -4.73 -8.09 4.98
CA VAL A 197 -5.13 -6.70 5.21
C VAL A 197 -5.90 -6.60 6.52
N GLY A 198 -5.70 -5.50 7.26
CA GLY A 198 -6.32 -5.27 8.55
C GLY A 198 -7.42 -4.20 8.52
N PHE A 199 -8.52 -4.48 9.20
CA PHE A 199 -9.48 -3.45 9.61
C PHE A 199 -9.31 -3.24 11.11
N VAL A 200 -8.94 -2.01 11.50
CA VAL A 200 -8.64 -1.66 12.90
C VAL A 200 -9.59 -0.59 13.40
N SER A 201 -9.88 -0.60 14.70
CA SER A 201 -10.56 0.54 15.35
C SER A 201 -9.54 1.66 15.53
N MET A 202 -9.97 2.89 15.27
CA MET A 202 -9.20 4.12 15.51
C MET A 202 -9.75 4.88 16.71
N ASP A 203 -10.60 4.24 17.51
CA ASP A 203 -11.18 4.82 18.71
C ASP A 203 -10.15 4.74 19.84
N GLY A 204 -10.26 5.62 20.83
CA GLY A 204 -9.33 5.65 21.96
C GLY A 204 -9.36 4.34 22.75
N CYS A 205 -8.21 3.70 22.91
CA CYS A 205 -8.09 2.48 23.72
C CYS A 205 -7.03 2.55 24.81
N ASP A 206 -6.19 3.58 24.82
CA ASP A 206 -5.18 3.81 25.85
C ASP A 206 -5.09 5.30 26.19
N MET A 207 -4.68 5.60 27.41
CA MET A 207 -4.59 6.96 27.93
C MET A 207 -3.40 7.15 28.87
N LEU A 208 -2.65 8.23 28.66
CA LEU A 208 -1.55 8.65 29.54
C LEU A 208 -1.89 9.97 30.22
N VAL A 209 -1.77 10.04 31.55
CA VAL A 209 -2.04 11.26 32.32
C VAL A 209 -0.75 11.83 32.91
N THR A 210 -0.57 13.14 32.76
CA THR A 210 0.57 13.88 33.31
C THR A 210 0.10 15.22 33.88
N ALA A 211 0.85 15.78 34.82
CA ALA A 211 0.59 17.10 35.38
C ALA A 211 1.88 17.93 35.37
N SER A 212 1.79 19.21 35.04
CA SER A 212 2.93 20.13 35.03
C SER A 212 2.56 21.47 35.65
N PRO A 213 3.21 21.88 36.77
CA PRO A 213 4.17 21.10 37.56
C PRO A 213 3.50 19.95 38.36
N GLN A 214 4.27 18.93 38.73
CA GLN A 214 3.79 17.81 39.58
C GLN A 214 3.75 18.13 41.07
N VAL A 215 4.40 19.22 41.48
CA VAL A 215 4.44 19.71 42.86
C VAL A 215 4.23 21.20 42.83
N MET A 216 3.38 21.70 43.72
CA MET A 216 3.02 23.10 43.82
C MET A 216 2.96 23.56 45.27
N ALA A 217 3.16 24.86 45.47
CA ALA A 217 2.76 25.51 46.71
C ALA A 217 1.23 25.56 46.81
N SER A 218 0.74 25.74 48.04
CA SER A 218 -0.68 25.98 48.28
C SER A 218 -1.13 27.31 47.69
N HIS A 219 -2.43 27.42 47.43
CA HIS A 219 -2.99 28.56 46.68
C HIS A 219 -2.97 29.87 47.47
N ASP A 220 -2.87 29.82 48.81
CA ASP A 220 -2.65 30.99 49.68
C ASP A 220 -1.26 31.60 49.55
N VAL A 221 -0.27 30.86 49.02
CA VAL A 221 1.07 31.38 48.72
C VAL A 221 1.09 32.11 47.38
N CYS A 222 0.37 31.60 46.38
CA CYS A 222 0.25 32.22 45.06
C CYS A 222 -1.07 31.82 44.39
N ASP A 223 -1.97 32.79 44.24
CA ASP A 223 -3.33 32.63 43.71
C ASP A 223 -3.39 32.53 42.17
N THR A 224 -2.26 32.74 41.49
CA THR A 224 -2.16 32.67 40.02
C THR A 224 -1.53 31.36 39.52
N LEU A 225 -0.97 30.54 40.42
CA LEU A 225 -0.28 29.32 40.02
C LEU A 225 -1.29 28.16 39.90
N VAL A 226 -1.37 27.58 38.70
CA VAL A 226 -2.13 26.36 38.39
C VAL A 226 -1.21 25.29 37.83
N ALA A 227 -1.58 24.01 37.98
CA ALA A 227 -0.94 22.91 37.27
C ALA A 227 -1.82 22.49 36.09
N GLU A 228 -1.19 22.35 34.94
CA GLU A 228 -1.88 21.83 33.76
C GLU A 228 -1.87 20.29 33.82
N VAL A 229 -3.04 19.68 33.89
CA VAL A 229 -3.23 18.24 33.85
C VAL A 229 -3.60 17.85 32.41
N ARG A 230 -2.75 17.04 31.79
CA ARG A 230 -2.87 16.58 30.41
C ARG A 230 -3.15 15.09 30.39
N ALA A 231 -4.23 14.71 29.73
CA ALA A 231 -4.50 13.33 29.33
C ALA A 231 -4.27 13.17 27.83
N LYS A 232 -3.41 12.25 27.42
CA LYS A 232 -3.19 11.88 26.02
C LYS A 232 -3.95 10.60 25.71
N VAL A 233 -4.93 10.66 24.82
CA VAL A 233 -5.69 9.49 24.34
C VAL A 233 -5.08 8.98 23.04
N MET A 234 -4.92 7.67 22.95
CA MET A 234 -4.32 7.01 21.79
C MET A 234 -5.15 5.79 21.36
N ASP A 235 -5.12 5.51 20.06
CA ASP A 235 -5.72 4.30 19.48
C ASP A 235 -4.82 3.06 19.66
N ILE A 236 -5.28 1.91 19.15
CA ILE A 236 -4.56 0.62 19.25
C ILE A 236 -3.23 0.62 18.47
N LYS A 237 -3.00 1.61 17.63
CA LYS A 237 -1.77 1.82 16.86
C LYS A 237 -0.88 2.91 17.48
N GLY A 238 -1.29 3.52 18.58
CA GLY A 238 -0.57 4.60 19.24
C GLY A 238 -0.73 5.96 18.57
N ASN A 239 -1.66 6.10 17.62
CA ASN A 239 -1.97 7.40 17.02
C ASN A 239 -2.81 8.23 18.00
N PRO A 240 -2.65 9.55 18.02
CA PRO A 240 -3.51 10.42 18.81
C PRO A 240 -4.95 10.37 18.32
N VAL A 241 -5.91 10.39 19.25
CA VAL A 241 -7.35 10.41 18.93
C VAL A 241 -7.94 11.77 19.27
N GLU A 242 -8.47 12.47 18.27
CA GLU A 242 -9.13 13.77 18.40
C GLU A 242 -10.63 13.62 18.70
N GLY A 243 -11.19 14.55 19.46
CA GLY A 243 -12.64 14.65 19.71
C GLY A 243 -13.17 13.75 20.83
N GLU A 244 -12.31 13.02 21.53
CA GLU A 244 -12.67 12.17 22.66
C GLU A 244 -12.89 13.01 23.92
N THR A 245 -13.94 12.71 24.69
CA THR A 245 -14.23 13.41 25.95
C THR A 245 -13.55 12.66 27.11
N VAL A 246 -12.62 13.33 27.78
CA VAL A 246 -11.94 12.81 28.97
C VAL A 246 -12.51 13.46 30.22
N GLU A 247 -12.93 12.64 31.17
CA GLU A 247 -13.36 13.08 32.50
C GLU A 247 -12.19 13.03 33.50
N PHE A 248 -12.08 14.06 34.34
CA PHE A 248 -11.05 14.21 35.34
C PHE A 248 -11.66 14.27 36.74
N GLN A 249 -11.08 13.54 37.68
CA GLN A 249 -11.51 13.53 39.07
C GLN A 249 -10.31 13.53 40.03
N ILE A 250 -10.44 14.29 41.12
CA ILE A 250 -9.53 14.19 42.28
C ILE A 250 -10.07 13.09 43.19
N VAL A 251 -9.31 11.99 43.33
CA VAL A 251 -9.76 10.79 44.08
C VAL A 251 -9.18 10.73 45.50
N ASN A 252 -7.95 11.21 45.70
CA ASN A 252 -7.23 11.09 46.98
C ASN A 252 -6.81 12.46 47.52
N CYS A 253 -7.75 13.19 48.12
CA CYS A 253 -7.42 14.35 48.95
C CYS A 253 -7.10 13.87 50.38
N LEU A 254 -5.96 14.31 50.91
CA LEU A 254 -5.67 14.16 52.34
C LEU A 254 -6.42 15.27 53.07
N ASP A 255 -7.39 14.90 53.90
CA ASP A 255 -8.07 15.85 54.78
C ASP A 255 -7.11 16.32 55.87
N ASP A 256 -6.59 17.52 55.72
CA ASP A 256 -5.83 18.22 56.77
C ASP A 256 -6.78 19.16 57.52
N ALA A 257 -6.78 19.11 58.85
CA ALA A 257 -7.56 20.02 59.68
C ALA A 257 -7.16 21.50 59.49
N ALA A 258 -5.95 21.77 58.98
CA ALA A 258 -5.49 23.11 58.63
C ALA A 258 -5.92 23.57 57.23
N GLN A 259 -6.58 22.71 56.44
CA GLN A 259 -7.05 23.06 55.10
C GLN A 259 -8.34 23.87 55.16
N VAL A 260 -8.35 25.03 54.52
CA VAL A 260 -9.50 25.96 54.49
C VAL A 260 -10.32 25.79 53.21
N SER A 261 -9.67 25.46 52.09
CA SER A 261 -10.35 25.09 50.84
C SER A 261 -9.72 23.87 50.17
N PRO A 262 -10.55 22.96 49.61
CA PRO A 262 -10.06 21.76 48.93
C PRO A 262 -9.40 22.13 47.60
N PRO A 263 -8.44 21.31 47.09
CA PRO A 263 -7.98 21.42 45.72
C PRO A 263 -9.15 21.18 44.74
N ALA A 264 -9.10 21.83 43.59
CA ALA A 264 -10.16 21.77 42.60
C ALA A 264 -9.60 21.67 41.18
N LEU A 265 -10.40 21.10 40.28
CA LEU A 265 -10.18 21.20 38.84
C LEU A 265 -11.07 22.33 38.31
N GLN A 266 -10.54 23.17 37.42
CA GLN A 266 -11.34 24.24 36.80
C GLN A 266 -12.43 23.69 35.89
N SER A 267 -12.22 22.49 35.34
CA SER A 267 -13.21 21.72 34.59
C SER A 267 -13.10 20.24 34.95
N ALA A 268 -14.24 19.55 35.03
CA ALA A 268 -14.29 18.11 35.26
C ALA A 268 -14.09 17.29 33.98
N SER A 269 -14.04 17.95 32.82
CA SER A 269 -13.84 17.27 31.53
C SER A 269 -13.16 18.17 30.51
N ALA A 270 -12.47 17.56 29.55
CA ALA A 270 -11.97 18.23 28.35
C ALA A 270 -12.04 17.30 27.13
N VAL A 271 -12.15 17.90 25.94
CA VAL A 271 -12.15 17.17 24.66
C VAL A 271 -10.73 17.14 24.10
N THR A 272 -10.31 16.00 23.55
CA THR A 272 -8.98 15.86 22.95
C THR A 272 -8.84 16.69 21.68
N ASN A 273 -7.68 17.36 21.53
CA ASN A 273 -7.32 18.09 20.32
C ASN A 273 -6.73 17.16 19.23
N ALA A 274 -6.29 17.72 18.11
CA ALA A 274 -5.66 16.99 17.00
C ALA A 274 -4.43 16.15 17.40
N ASP A 275 -3.74 16.51 18.48
CA ASP A 275 -2.59 15.78 19.04
C ASP A 275 -3.00 14.75 20.12
N GLY A 276 -4.31 14.58 20.34
CA GLY A 276 -4.89 13.62 21.27
C GLY A 276 -4.87 14.08 22.73
N TYR A 277 -4.62 15.36 23.02
CA TYR A 277 -4.56 15.87 24.40
C TYR A 277 -5.87 16.49 24.84
N ALA A 278 -6.40 16.02 25.97
CA ALA A 278 -7.41 16.69 26.78
C ALA A 278 -6.72 17.36 27.98
N ILE A 279 -7.03 18.64 28.21
CA ILE A 279 -6.27 19.49 29.15
C ILE A 279 -7.24 20.17 30.11
N VAL A 280 -6.95 20.08 31.41
CA VAL A 280 -7.66 20.81 32.48
C VAL A 280 -6.66 21.42 33.45
N ASP A 281 -7.03 22.54 34.08
CA ASP A 281 -6.21 23.19 35.10
C ASP A 281 -6.59 22.71 36.49
N PHE A 282 -5.58 22.34 37.26
CA PHE A 282 -5.64 22.01 38.68
C PHE A 282 -5.25 23.22 39.52
N VAL A 283 -6.10 23.54 40.49
CA VAL A 283 -5.91 24.59 41.49
C VAL A 283 -5.63 23.91 42.84
N PRO A 284 -4.48 24.16 43.49
CA PRO A 284 -4.21 23.61 44.81
C PRO A 284 -5.18 24.18 45.87
N GLY A 285 -5.33 23.49 46.99
CA GLY A 285 -6.11 24.02 48.12
C GLY A 285 -5.41 25.16 48.85
N THR A 286 -6.14 25.83 49.75
CA THR A 286 -5.59 26.82 50.69
C THR A 286 -5.54 26.28 52.11
N PHE A 287 -4.61 26.80 52.90
CA PHE A 287 -4.46 26.48 54.33
C PHE A 287 -4.70 27.72 55.21
N GLU A 288 -4.91 27.49 56.51
CA GLU A 288 -5.04 28.55 57.51
C GLU A 288 -3.73 29.34 57.63
N THR A 289 -3.83 30.66 57.51
CA THR A 289 -2.68 31.58 57.54
C THR A 289 -2.62 32.42 58.82
N ASP A 290 -3.70 32.47 59.61
CA ASP A 290 -3.69 33.14 60.90
C ASP A 290 -2.95 32.29 61.95
N TRP A 291 -1.82 32.81 62.40
CA TRP A 291 -0.99 32.20 63.44
C TRP A 291 -1.67 32.14 64.82
N ARG A 292 -2.80 32.83 64.99
CA ARG A 292 -3.59 32.87 66.23
C ARG A 292 -4.66 31.77 66.30
N GLU A 293 -4.94 31.09 65.20
CA GLU A 293 -5.90 30.00 65.16
C GLU A 293 -5.35 28.74 65.83
N ALA A 294 -6.22 28.01 66.53
CA ALA A 294 -5.83 26.89 67.40
C ALA A 294 -5.12 25.75 66.63
N TRP A 295 -5.42 25.60 65.33
CA TRP A 295 -4.86 24.56 64.47
C TRP A 295 -3.51 24.92 63.84
N TYR A 296 -3.09 26.19 63.85
CA TYR A 296 -1.80 26.63 63.33
C TYR A 296 -0.61 25.97 64.06
N THR A 297 -0.82 25.61 65.33
CA THR A 297 0.23 25.06 66.21
C THR A 297 0.32 23.53 66.26
N VAL A 298 -0.63 22.79 65.67
CA VAL A 298 -0.59 21.31 65.68
C VAL A 298 0.16 20.73 64.47
N SER A 299 0.27 21.47 63.36
CA SER A 299 1.03 21.03 62.17
C SER A 299 2.26 21.90 61.86
N GLY A 300 2.23 23.20 62.18
CA GLY A 300 3.23 24.18 61.71
C GLY A 300 4.56 24.24 62.45
N LEU A 301 4.70 23.66 63.65
CA LEU A 301 5.91 23.83 64.49
C LEU A 301 6.70 22.54 64.77
N LEU A 302 6.17 21.35 64.44
CA LEU A 302 6.95 20.10 64.54
C LEU A 302 7.62 19.67 63.23
N HIS A 303 7.20 20.21 62.08
CA HIS A 303 7.79 19.91 60.77
C HIS A 303 8.48 21.14 60.19
N GLY A 304 9.51 21.62 60.90
CA GLY A 304 10.47 22.55 60.35
C GLY A 304 11.05 21.99 59.05
N ARG A 305 10.73 22.67 57.93
CA ARG A 305 11.44 22.63 56.64
C ARG A 305 12.01 21.27 56.25
N GLN A 306 11.18 20.44 55.61
CA GLN A 306 11.48 19.55 54.49
C GLN A 306 10.39 18.47 54.48
N MET A 307 9.45 18.52 53.53
CA MET A 307 8.81 17.28 53.10
C MET A 307 9.89 16.44 52.42
N ARG A 308 10.47 15.49 53.17
CA ARG A 308 11.23 14.38 52.57
C ARG A 308 10.20 13.43 51.96
N PRO A 309 10.22 13.14 50.66
CA PRO A 309 9.40 12.06 50.12
C PRO A 309 9.96 10.75 50.67
N LYS A 310 9.18 10.10 51.55
CA LYS A 310 9.41 8.70 51.89
C LYS A 310 8.89 7.88 50.71
N ILE A 311 9.72 7.69 49.70
CA ILE A 311 9.45 6.69 48.66
C ILE A 311 9.65 5.33 49.33
N SER A 312 8.55 4.70 49.75
CA SER A 312 8.56 3.26 49.98
C SER A 312 8.30 2.58 48.64
N ASN A 313 9.37 2.10 48.02
CA ASN A 313 9.26 1.04 47.02
C ASN A 313 8.63 -0.18 47.72
N ILE A 314 7.36 -0.47 47.42
CA ILE A 314 6.80 -1.79 47.63
C ILE A 314 6.75 -2.46 46.26
N LEU A 315 7.89 -3.08 45.90
CA LEU A 315 7.86 -4.27 45.07
C LEU A 315 7.39 -5.40 45.97
N THR A 316 6.11 -5.78 45.88
CA THR A 316 5.69 -7.12 46.31
C THR A 316 5.61 -8.00 45.08
N ASP A 317 6.68 -8.79 44.93
CA ASP A 317 6.65 -10.11 44.31
C ASP A 317 5.46 -10.93 44.87
N GLY A 318 4.82 -11.66 43.98
CA GLY A 318 3.61 -12.40 44.25
C GLY A 318 3.82 -13.63 45.12
N SER A 319 2.79 -13.97 45.88
CA SER A 319 2.38 -15.37 46.01
C SER A 319 0.94 -15.46 46.52
N GLY A 320 0.06 -16.05 45.70
CA GLY A 320 -0.93 -16.99 46.21
C GLY A 320 -2.35 -16.52 46.52
N SER A 321 -3.19 -16.62 45.48
CA SER A 321 -4.51 -17.26 45.48
C SER A 321 -5.77 -16.39 45.64
N GLY A 322 -6.68 -16.52 44.65
CA GLY A 322 -8.12 -16.41 44.92
C GLY A 322 -8.97 -15.45 44.07
N ARG A 323 -9.06 -15.70 42.76
CA ARG A 323 -10.28 -15.56 41.91
C ARG A 323 -11.05 -14.20 41.82
N ARG A 324 -11.09 -13.75 40.54
CA ARG A 324 -12.21 -13.18 39.74
C ARG A 324 -12.53 -11.69 39.86
N GLY A 325 -12.31 -10.98 38.74
CA GLY A 325 -13.02 -9.76 38.38
C GLY A 325 -12.25 -8.89 37.39
N ASN A 326 -12.42 -9.15 36.08
CA ASN A 326 -11.87 -8.31 35.00
C ASN A 326 -12.37 -6.86 35.12
N ARG A 327 -11.43 -5.91 35.20
CA ARG A 327 -11.57 -4.59 34.56
C ARG A 327 -10.22 -4.22 33.96
N ILE A 328 -10.25 -4.08 32.64
CA ILE A 328 -9.18 -3.65 31.76
C ILE A 328 -9.06 -2.13 31.96
N PHE A 329 -7.81 -1.66 32.01
CA PHE A 329 -7.39 -0.30 32.34
C PHE A 329 -8.01 0.76 31.42
#